data_AF-A0A1A8U090-F1
#
_entry.id   AF-A0A1A8U090-F1
#
_cell.length_a   1.000
_cell.length_b   1.000
_cell.length_c   1.000
_cell.angle_alpha   90.00
_cell.angle_beta   90.00
_cell.angle_gamma   90.00
#
_symmetry.space_group_name_H-M   'P 1'
#
loop_
_entity.id
_entity.type
_entity.pdbx_description
1 polymer ?
#
loop_
_entity_poly.entity_id
_entity_poly.type
_entity_poly.pdbx_seq_one_letter_code
_entity_poly.pdbx_strand_id
1 'polypeptide(L)' 'PTPSITWLKDSQPLVSTPQLTYTNGGRALRLSSAHGGSSGFYTCRATNPAGTAVKHYSLSVLVPPQIEGQS' A
#
# COMPACT_ATOMS: atom_id res chain seq x y z
N PRO A 1 2.20 18.89 -16.60
CA PRO A 1 1.51 19.26 -15.33
C PRO A 1 1.83 18.22 -14.25
N THR A 2 2.05 18.65 -13.01
CA THR A 2 2.30 17.75 -11.86
C THR A 2 1.08 16.85 -11.63
N PRO A 3 1.24 15.52 -11.54
CA PRO A 3 0.11 14.63 -11.32
C PRO A 3 -0.31 14.56 -9.86
N SER A 4 -1.61 14.36 -9.63
CA SER A 4 -2.15 13.96 -8.33
C SER A 4 -1.94 12.46 -8.14
N ILE A 5 -1.44 12.05 -6.97
CA ILE A 5 -1.17 10.64 -6.66
C ILE A 5 -2.28 10.08 -5.75
N THR A 6 -2.77 8.89 -6.07
CA THR A 6 -3.70 8.12 -5.25
C THR A 6 -3.18 6.71 -5.06
N TRP A 7 -3.25 6.20 -3.84
CA TRP A 7 -2.91 4.82 -3.53
C TRP A 7 -4.16 4.02 -3.20
N LEU A 8 -4.19 2.77 -3.66
CA LEU A 8 -5.22 1.79 -3.33
C LEU A 8 -4.58 0.52 -2.77
N LYS A 9 -5.24 -0.12 -1.81
CA LYS A 9 -4.96 -1.49 -1.35
C LYS A 9 -6.20 -2.32 -1.67
N ASP A 10 -6.02 -3.41 -2.42
CA ASP A 10 -7.09 -4.34 -2.78
C ASP A 10 -8.29 -3.60 -3.43
N SER A 11 -7.96 -2.66 -4.32
CA SER A 11 -8.90 -1.74 -5.01
C SER A 11 -9.62 -0.70 -4.13
N GLN A 12 -9.32 -0.64 -2.84
CA GLN A 12 -9.87 0.36 -1.91
C GLN A 12 -8.89 1.50 -1.67
N PRO A 13 -9.35 2.77 -1.58
CA PRO A 13 -8.48 3.89 -1.25
C PRO A 13 -7.73 3.66 0.06
N LEU A 14 -6.41 3.85 0.05
CA LEU A 14 -5.60 3.82 1.26
C LEU A 14 -5.74 5.15 2.01
N VAL A 15 -5.96 5.06 3.31
CA VAL A 15 -5.95 6.22 4.21
C VAL A 15 -4.62 6.22 4.95
N SER A 16 -3.99 7.39 5.06
CA SER A 16 -2.78 7.54 5.87
C SER A 16 -3.06 7.26 7.35
N THR A 17 -2.20 6.49 7.99
CA THR A 17 -2.23 6.20 9.43
C THR A 17 -0.84 6.45 10.02
N PRO A 18 -0.66 6.47 11.35
CA PRO A 18 0.68 6.56 11.94
C PRO A 18 1.63 5.44 11.48
N GLN A 19 1.08 4.30 11.07
CA GLN A 19 1.83 3.14 10.60
C GLN A 19 2.03 3.12 9.08
N LEU A 20 1.30 3.95 8.34
CA LEU A 20 1.29 4.01 6.89
C LEU A 20 1.25 5.46 6.42
N THR A 21 2.37 5.95 5.89
CA THR A 21 2.53 7.36 5.53
C THR A 21 2.91 7.53 4.06
N TYR A 22 2.44 8.64 3.49
CA TYR A 22 2.82 9.09 2.16
C TYR A 22 4.08 9.96 2.25
N THR A 23 5.07 9.66 1.42
CA THR A 23 6.33 10.40 1.33
C THR A 23 6.59 10.83 -0.12
N ASN A 24 7.56 11.72 -0.34
CA ASN A 24 7.88 12.26 -1.67
C ASN A 24 6.66 12.86 -2.41
N GLY A 25 5.84 13.62 -1.68
CA GLY A 25 4.60 14.21 -2.22
C GLY A 25 3.59 13.18 -2.71
N GLY A 26 3.44 12.06 -2.00
CA GLY A 26 2.51 10.99 -2.35
C GLY A 26 3.09 9.89 -3.24
N ARG A 27 4.27 10.09 -3.83
CA ARG A 27 4.87 9.14 -4.79
C ARG A 27 5.41 7.86 -4.14
N ALA A 28 5.67 7.87 -2.84
CA ALA A 28 6.14 6.72 -2.10
C ALA A 28 5.22 6.43 -0.90
N LEU A 29 4.81 5.17 -0.78
CA LEU A 29 4.06 4.65 0.36
C LEU A 29 5.04 3.98 1.32
N ARG A 30 5.06 4.43 2.58
CA ARG A 30 5.92 3.85 3.63
C ARG A 30 5.05 3.18 4.69
N LEU A 31 5.32 1.91 4.96
CA LEU A 31 4.80 1.17 6.11
C LEU A 31 5.89 1.10 7.18
N SER A 32 5.64 1.62 8.38
CA SER A 32 6.61 1.58 9.48
C SER A 32 6.68 0.23 10.18
N SER A 33 5.59 -0.53 10.13
CA SER A 33 5.53 -1.92 10.60
C SER A 33 4.56 -2.70 9.71
N ALA A 34 5.01 -3.88 9.26
CA ALA A 34 4.21 -4.80 8.45
C ALA A 34 3.70 -5.95 9.33
N HIS A 35 2.42 -6.26 9.20
CA HIS A 35 1.76 -7.38 9.87
C HIS A 35 0.95 -8.19 8.84
N GLY A 36 0.39 -9.34 9.22
CA GLY A 36 -0.34 -10.21 8.27
C GLY A 36 -1.37 -9.47 7.40
N GLY A 37 -2.15 -8.56 8.00
CA GLY A 37 -3.14 -7.72 7.31
C GLY A 37 -2.57 -6.63 6.38
N SER A 38 -1.26 -6.36 6.44
CA SER A 38 -0.57 -5.49 5.48
C SER A 38 -0.35 -6.17 4.13
N SER A 39 -0.45 -7.50 4.03
CA SER A 39 -0.40 -8.19 2.74
C SER A 39 -1.54 -7.73 1.84
N GLY A 40 -1.30 -7.67 0.54
CA GLY A 40 -2.32 -7.28 -0.44
C GLY A 40 -1.74 -6.73 -1.73
N PHE A 41 -2.64 -6.25 -2.60
CA PHE A 41 -2.30 -5.66 -3.88
C PHE A 41 -2.40 -4.13 -3.80
N TYR A 42 -1.27 -3.47 -3.98
CA TYR A 42 -1.14 -2.03 -3.88
C TYR A 42 -1.06 -1.40 -5.27
N THR A 43 -1.86 -0.37 -5.50
CA THR A 43 -1.91 0.35 -6.77
C THR A 43 -1.58 1.81 -6.55
N CYS A 44 -0.57 2.31 -7.26
CA CYS A 44 -0.29 3.74 -7.36
C CYS A 44 -0.89 4.27 -8.67
N ARG A 45 -1.74 5.29 -8.56
CA ARG A 45 -2.36 5.98 -9.70
C ARG A 45 -1.91 7.43 -9.71
N ALA A 46 -1.31 7.86 -10.82
CA ALA A 46 -0.88 9.24 -11.06
C ALA A 46 -1.72 9.85 -12.18
N THR A 47 -2.49 10.89 -11.87
CA THR A 47 -3.43 11.52 -12.82
C THR A 47 -3.10 12.99 -13.04
N ASN A 48 -3.07 13.43 -14.30
CA ASN A 48 -2.98 14.83 -14.70
C ASN A 48 -3.88 15.09 -15.93
N PRO A 49 -3.99 16.34 -16.44
CA PRO A 49 -4.82 16.63 -17.61
C PRO A 49 -4.45 15.89 -18.91
N ALA A 50 -3.22 15.36 -19.01
CA ALA A 50 -2.80 14.57 -20.18
C ALA A 50 -3.21 13.10 -20.06
N GLY A 51 -3.58 12.62 -18.87
CA GLY A 51 -4.06 11.26 -18.66
C GLY A 51 -3.70 10.68 -17.30
N THR A 52 -3.71 9.35 -17.24
CA THR A 52 -3.46 8.59 -16.00
C THR A 52 -2.44 7.49 -16.24
N ALA A 53 -1.45 7.40 -15.36
CA ALA A 53 -0.51 6.29 -15.27
C ALA A 53 -0.79 5.46 -14.02
N VAL A 54 -0.63 4.14 -14.12
CA VAL A 54 -0.89 3.19 -13.04
C VAL A 54 0.29 2.25 -12.86
N LYS A 55 0.66 1.95 -11.61
CA LYS A 55 1.65 0.94 -11.26
C LYS A 55 1.14 0.05 -10.13
N HIS A 56 1.37 -1.25 -10.27
CA HIS A 56 0.89 -2.28 -9.37
C HIS A 56 2.03 -2.92 -8.58
N TYR A 57 1.75 -3.29 -7.33
CA TYR A 57 2.68 -3.94 -6.41
C TYR A 57 1.94 -5.05 -5.66
N SER A 58 2.57 -6.22 -5.51
CA SER A 58 2.09 -7.28 -4.62
C SER A 58 2.97 -7.31 -3.38
N LEU A 59 2.37 -7.17 -2.20
CA LEU A 59 3.06 -7.26 -0.92
C LEU A 59 2.62 -8.53 -0.18
N SER A 60 3.59 -9.38 0.14
CA SER A 60 3.39 -10.56 0.98
C SER A 60 4.19 -10.40 2.26
N VAL A 61 3.51 -10.48 3.41
CA VAL A 61 4.12 -10.43 4.73
C VAL A 61 4.18 -11.85 5.29
N LEU A 62 5.39 -12.34 5.55
CA LEU A 62 5.60 -13.63 6.19
C LEU A 62 5.36 -13.48 7.70
N VAL A 63 4.49 -14.34 8.25
CA VAL A 63 4.23 -14.42 9.68
C VAL A 63 4.80 -15.72 10.24
N PRO A 64 5.26 -15.74 11.51
CA PRO A 64 5.68 -16.98 12.15
C PRO A 64 4.53 -18.02 12.18
N PRO A 65 4.83 -19.32 12.06
CA PRO A 65 3.80 -20.35 12.20
C PRO A 65 3.19 -20.31 13.60
N GLN A 66 1.88 -20.58 13.68
CA GLN A 66 1.20 -20.83 14.95
C GLN A 66 1.03 -22.35 15.08
N ILE A 67 1.46 -22.91 16.21
CA ILE A 67 1.23 -24.32 16.54
C ILE A 67 -0.10 -24.37 17.29
N GLU A 68 -1.17 -24.82 16.65
CA GLU A 68 -2.41 -25.11 17.35
C GLU A 68 -2.27 -26.44 18.09
N GLY A 69 -2.17 -26.39 19.42
CA GLY A 69 -2.31 -27.55 20.31
C GLY A 69 -1.00 -28.12 20.89
N GLN A 70 -0.68 -27.69 22.11
CA GLN A 70 -0.26 -28.61 23.17
C GLN A 70 -1.28 -28.48 24.30
N SER A 71 -2.36 -29.25 24.20
CA SER A 71 -3.33 -29.47 25.27
C SER A 71 -3.68 -30.95 25.31
#